data_AF-U4UR27-F1
#
_entry.id   AF-U4UR27-F1
#
_cell.length_a   1.000
_cell.length_b   1.000
_cell.length_c   1.000
_cell.angle_alpha   90.00
_cell.angle_beta   90.00
_cell.angle_gamma   90.00
#
_symmetry.space_group_name_H-M   'P 1'
#
loop_
_entity.id
_entity.type
_entity.pdbx_description
1 polymer ?
#
loop_
_entity_poly.entity_id
_entity_poly.type
_entity_poly.pdbx_seq_one_letter_code
_entity_poly.pdbx_strand_id
1 'polypeptide(L)'
;MTATTSKARYLLQAYYPLLTGQLFLRTKVRAYKQLIRPVLTYGSLAWSTASACQKHKLAVIQNRILRIAAKAPHFVRNSTLQRGLKTDDLLDHIRNLTLKFLDNTRQSKNPTVRSGLTPGKSKLTHKNQSQENLERKTSQ
;
A
#
# COMPACT_ATOMS: atom_id res chain seq x y z
N MET A 1 3.15 13.10 -6.71
CA MET A 1 3.59 11.68 -6.64
C MET A 1 4.67 11.30 -7.64
N THR A 2 4.85 12.06 -8.74
CA THR A 2 5.89 11.80 -9.74
C THR A 2 7.29 11.70 -9.12
N ALA A 3 7.66 12.64 -8.24
CA ALA A 3 8.94 12.61 -7.50
C ALA A 3 9.17 11.31 -6.72
N THR A 4 8.18 10.87 -5.93
CA THR A 4 8.24 9.60 -5.18
C THR A 4 8.44 8.41 -6.11
N THR A 5 7.68 8.33 -7.20
CA THR A 5 7.80 7.23 -8.17
C THR A 5 9.13 7.24 -8.89
N SER A 6 9.67 8.43 -9.20
CA SER A 6 10.99 8.59 -9.82
C SER A 6 12.09 8.16 -8.87
N LYS A 7 12.02 8.54 -7.58
CA LYS A 7 12.99 8.10 -6.57
C LYS A 7 12.91 6.59 -6.34
N ALA A 8 11.71 6.02 -6.23
CA ALA A 8 11.53 4.58 -6.11
C ALA A 8 12.07 3.82 -7.33
N ARG A 9 11.87 4.34 -8.55
CA ARG A 9 12.46 3.79 -9.78
C ARG A 9 13.98 3.88 -9.79
N TYR A 10 14.55 5.01 -9.38
CA TYR A 10 15.99 5.18 -9.24
C TYR A 10 16.59 4.15 -8.27
N LEU A 11 15.99 3.97 -7.09
CA LEU A 11 16.43 2.96 -6.14
C LEU A 11 16.28 1.55 -6.69
N LEU A 12 15.18 1.25 -7.38
CA LEU A 12 15.00 -0.05 -8.05
C LEU A 12 16.13 -0.33 -9.05
N GLN A 13 16.55 0.66 -9.83
CA GLN A 13 17.67 0.50 -10.77
C GLN A 13 19.00 0.29 -10.05
N ALA A 14 19.28 1.08 -9.01
CA ALA A 14 20.50 0.95 -8.22
C ALA A 14 20.63 -0.44 -7.55
N TYR A 15 19.52 -0.97 -7.02
CA TYR A 15 19.49 -2.28 -6.35
C TYR A 15 19.11 -3.43 -7.28
N TYR A 16 19.03 -3.19 -8.59
CA TYR A 16 18.66 -4.21 -9.56
C TYR A 16 19.56 -5.45 -9.49
N PRO A 17 20.91 -5.33 -9.37
CA PRO A 17 21.79 -6.51 -9.25
C PRO A 17 21.50 -7.35 -8.00
N LEU A 18 21.14 -6.70 -6.89
CA LEU A 18 20.81 -7.37 -5.63
C LEU A 18 19.51 -8.19 -5.75
N LEU A 19 18.52 -7.66 -6.47
CA LEU A 19 17.23 -8.31 -6.66
C LEU A 19 17.30 -9.44 -7.70
N THR A 20 18.15 -9.33 -8.71
CA THR A 20 18.28 -10.34 -9.78
C THR A 20 19.31 -11.43 -9.48
N GLY A 21 20.26 -11.18 -8.57
CA GLY A 21 21.31 -12.12 -8.18
C GLY A 21 20.81 -13.44 -7.56
N GLN A 22 21.74 -14.35 -7.30
CA GLN A 22 21.49 -15.69 -6.71
C GLN A 22 21.29 -15.62 -5.18
N LEU A 23 20.43 -14.72 -4.72
CA LEU A 23 20.04 -14.62 -3.32
C LEU A 23 18.74 -15.38 -3.05
N PHE A 24 18.59 -15.90 -1.83
CA PHE A 24 17.33 -16.46 -1.39
C PHE A 24 16.20 -15.43 -1.52
N LEU A 25 15.03 -15.90 -1.97
CA LEU A 25 13.84 -15.07 -2.19
C LEU A 25 13.46 -14.24 -0.95
N ARG A 26 13.57 -14.84 0.24
CA ARG A 26 13.34 -14.17 1.54
C ARG A 26 14.22 -12.93 1.73
N THR A 27 15.49 -13.00 1.33
CA THR A 27 16.46 -11.91 1.49
C THR A 27 16.11 -10.75 0.55
N LYS A 28 15.73 -11.06 -0.69
CA LYS A 28 15.28 -10.07 -1.67
C LYS A 28 14.01 -9.34 -1.22
N VAL A 29 13.04 -10.08 -0.67
CA VAL A 29 11.82 -9.49 -0.11
C VAL A 29 12.12 -8.60 1.09
N ARG A 30 13.05 -8.99 1.97
CA ARG A 30 13.51 -8.14 3.08
C ARG A 30 14.16 -6.85 2.57
N ALA A 31 15.06 -6.94 1.59
CA ALA A 31 15.70 -5.77 0.99
C ALA A 31 14.65 -4.79 0.39
N TYR A 32 13.65 -5.31 -0.32
CA TYR A 32 12.52 -4.48 -0.79
C TYR A 32 11.80 -3.78 0.36
N LYS A 33 11.45 -4.51 1.43
CA LYS A 33 10.74 -3.96 2.60
C LYS A 33 11.56 -2.91 3.35
N GLN A 34 12.89 -3.00 3.34
CA GLN A 34 13.76 -2.07 4.05
C GLN A 34 14.14 -0.84 3.23
N LEU A 35 14.37 -0.99 1.92
CA LEU A 35 14.94 0.08 1.10
C LEU A 35 13.88 0.85 0.32
N ILE A 36 12.98 0.13 -0.34
CA ILE A 36 12.04 0.72 -1.30
C ILE A 36 10.71 1.02 -0.63
N ARG A 37 10.23 0.13 0.25
CA ARG A 37 8.95 0.32 0.93
C ARG A 37 8.90 1.63 1.73
N PRO A 38 9.91 2.07 2.50
CA PRO A 38 9.85 3.36 3.18
C PRO A 38 9.73 4.55 2.23
N VAL A 39 10.42 4.52 1.08
CA VAL A 39 10.31 5.57 0.05
C VAL A 39 8.93 5.57 -0.62
N LEU A 40 8.28 4.42 -0.71
CA LEU A 40 6.88 4.32 -1.15
C LEU A 40 5.88 4.58 -0.04
N THR A 41 6.32 4.74 1.21
CA THR A 41 5.47 4.76 2.42
C THR A 41 5.59 6.07 3.25
N TYR A 42 6.62 6.91 3.01
CA TYR A 42 6.87 8.14 3.79
C TYR A 42 5.69 9.13 3.82
N GLY A 43 4.91 9.20 2.73
CA GLY A 43 3.73 10.07 2.58
C GLY A 43 2.41 9.33 2.78
N SER A 44 2.37 8.28 3.60
CA SER A 44 1.20 7.40 3.77
C SER A 44 -0.12 8.16 4.00
N LEU A 45 -0.11 9.17 4.88
CA LEU A 45 -1.26 10.02 5.15
C LEU A 45 -1.76 10.76 3.89
N ALA A 46 -0.85 11.36 3.12
CA ALA A 46 -1.17 12.06 1.88
C ALA A 46 -1.65 11.10 0.78
N TRP A 47 -1.16 9.85 0.75
CA TRP A 47 -1.67 8.86 -0.20
C TRP A 47 -2.96 8.20 0.23
N SER A 48 -3.32 8.25 1.51
CA SER A 48 -4.64 7.78 1.96
C SER A 48 -5.77 8.60 1.32
N THR A 49 -5.56 9.91 1.15
CA THR A 49 -6.50 10.82 0.48
C THR A 49 -6.30 10.91 -1.05
N ALA A 50 -5.25 10.28 -1.58
CA ALA A 50 -4.95 10.29 -3.02
C ALA A 50 -5.99 9.54 -3.87
N SER A 51 -5.99 9.86 -5.16
CA SER A 51 -6.91 9.27 -6.14
C SER A 51 -6.63 7.78 -6.38
N ALA A 52 -7.63 7.05 -6.88
CA ALA A 52 -7.50 5.63 -7.19
C ALA A 52 -6.38 5.34 -8.21
N CYS A 53 -6.21 6.20 -9.22
CA CYS A 53 -5.14 6.08 -10.23
C CYS A 53 -3.75 6.20 -9.60
N GLN A 54 -3.59 7.15 -8.68
CA GLN A 54 -2.35 7.37 -7.94
C GLN A 54 -1.99 6.18 -7.05
N LYS A 55 -2.96 5.63 -6.33
CA LYS A 55 -2.81 4.40 -5.55
C LYS A 55 -2.46 3.20 -6.43
N HIS A 56 -3.13 3.06 -7.58
CA HIS A 56 -2.84 1.99 -8.53
C HIS A 56 -1.38 2.03 -9.02
N LYS A 57 -0.83 3.22 -9.31
CA LYS A 57 0.58 3.37 -9.68
C LYS A 57 1.54 2.84 -8.62
N LEU A 58 1.25 3.03 -7.34
CA LEU A 58 2.05 2.49 -6.23
C LEU A 58 2.00 0.95 -6.21
N ALA A 59 0.81 0.38 -6.35
CA ALA A 59 0.62 -1.07 -6.41
C ALA A 59 1.36 -1.69 -7.62
N VAL A 60 1.33 -1.02 -8.78
CA VAL A 60 2.08 -1.46 -9.98
C VAL A 60 3.59 -1.48 -9.72
N ILE A 61 4.14 -0.47 -9.05
CA ILE A 61 5.57 -0.43 -8.72
C ILE A 61 5.93 -1.59 -7.78
N GLN A 62 5.14 -1.85 -6.72
CA GLN A 62 5.36 -3.00 -5.85
C GLN A 62 5.34 -4.31 -6.64
N ASN A 63 4.31 -4.53 -7.45
CA ASN A 63 4.13 -5.78 -8.21
C ASN A 63 5.29 -6.01 -9.18
N ARG A 64 5.79 -4.95 -9.82
CA ARG A 64 6.99 -5.02 -10.67
C ARG A 64 8.22 -5.49 -9.88
N ILE A 65 8.44 -4.94 -8.70
CA ILE A 65 9.59 -5.30 -7.86
C ILE A 65 9.50 -6.76 -7.40
N LEU A 66 8.33 -7.18 -6.91
CA LEU A 66 8.11 -8.56 -6.47
C LEU A 66 8.32 -9.56 -7.60
N ARG A 67 7.88 -9.21 -8.81
CA ARG A 67 8.08 -10.03 -10.02
C ARG A 67 9.56 -10.19 -10.38
N ILE A 68 10.33 -9.10 -10.32
CA ILE A 68 11.79 -9.12 -10.53
C ILE A 68 12.47 -10.01 -9.48
N ALA A 69 12.12 -9.82 -8.20
CA ALA A 69 12.71 -10.58 -7.10
C ALA A 69 12.44 -12.09 -7.21
N ALA A 70 11.22 -12.47 -7.62
CA ALA A 70 10.79 -13.86 -7.80
C ALA A 70 11.19 -14.46 -9.16
N LYS A 71 11.77 -13.67 -10.09
CA LYS A 71 11.99 -14.06 -11.49
C LYS A 71 10.73 -14.68 -12.13
N ALA A 72 9.55 -14.16 -11.78
CA ALA A 72 8.29 -14.79 -12.13
C ALA A 72 7.80 -14.42 -13.55
N PRO A 73 7.33 -15.39 -14.34
CA PRO A 73 6.83 -15.13 -15.70
C PRO A 73 5.52 -14.34 -15.68
N HIS A 74 5.22 -13.64 -16.78
CA HIS A 74 4.12 -12.67 -16.86
C HIS A 74 2.73 -13.29 -16.60
N PHE A 75 2.53 -14.57 -16.92
CA PHE A 75 1.25 -15.27 -16.75
C PHE A 75 0.88 -15.51 -15.28
N VAL A 76 1.83 -15.39 -14.35
CA VAL A 76 1.54 -15.54 -12.92
C VAL A 76 0.78 -14.31 -12.41
N ARG A 77 -0.41 -14.56 -11.87
CA ARG A 77 -1.27 -13.55 -11.25
C ARG A 77 -0.56 -12.86 -10.09
N ASN A 78 -0.69 -11.53 -10.00
CA ASN A 78 -0.06 -10.71 -8.94
C ASN A 78 -0.49 -11.17 -7.54
N SER A 79 -1.75 -11.55 -7.34
CA SER A 79 -2.27 -12.04 -6.07
C SER A 79 -1.60 -13.34 -5.61
N THR A 80 -1.29 -14.25 -6.55
CA THR A 80 -0.54 -15.48 -6.26
C THR A 80 0.90 -15.17 -5.87
N LEU A 81 1.56 -14.23 -6.55
CA LEU A 81 2.92 -13.80 -6.20
C LEU A 81 2.97 -13.18 -4.80
N GLN A 82 2.04 -12.28 -4.49
CA GLN A 82 1.97 -11.63 -3.18
C GLN A 82 1.77 -12.65 -2.05
N ARG A 83 0.85 -13.62 -2.23
CA ARG A 83 0.65 -14.73 -1.27
C ARG A 83 1.90 -15.60 -1.11
N GLY A 84 2.51 -16.02 -2.22
CA GLY A 84 3.74 -16.84 -2.18
C GLY A 84 4.91 -16.14 -1.48
N LEU A 85 4.98 -14.81 -1.61
CA LEU A 85 6.03 -13.97 -0.99
C LEU A 85 5.67 -13.49 0.42
N LYS A 86 4.51 -13.89 0.98
CA LYS A 86 3.99 -13.45 2.28
C LYS A 86 4.17 -11.93 2.48
N THR A 87 3.77 -11.17 1.47
CA THR A 87 3.94 -9.71 1.45
C THR A 87 2.60 -9.03 1.29
N ASP A 88 2.28 -8.15 2.24
CA ASP A 88 1.06 -7.37 2.23
C ASP A 88 1.02 -6.41 1.04
N ASP A 89 -0.17 -6.17 0.52
CA ASP A 89 -0.41 -5.13 -0.46
C ASP A 89 0.03 -3.76 0.10
N LEU A 90 0.68 -2.97 -0.75
CA LEU A 90 1.20 -1.67 -0.34
C LEU A 90 0.07 -0.72 0.06
N LEU A 91 -1.11 -0.82 -0.56
CA LEU A 91 -2.24 0.04 -0.23
C LEU A 91 -2.81 -0.31 1.15
N ASP A 92 -2.91 -1.59 1.47
CA ASP A 92 -3.32 -2.04 2.80
C ASP A 92 -2.29 -1.62 3.86
N HIS A 93 -1.01 -1.68 3.54
CA HIS A 93 0.04 -1.18 4.43
C HIS A 93 -0.06 0.33 4.68
N ILE A 94 -0.29 1.13 3.63
CA ILE A 94 -0.51 2.58 3.73
C ILE A 94 -1.76 2.88 4.56
N ARG A 95 -2.85 2.12 4.35
CA ARG A 95 -4.08 2.24 5.14
C ARG A 95 -3.79 1.97 6.60
N ASN A 96 -3.11 0.87 6.92
CA ASN A 96 -2.79 0.50 8.29
C ASN A 96 -1.90 1.55 8.98
N LEU A 97 -0.93 2.12 8.27
CA LEU A 97 -0.11 3.19 8.82
C LEU A 97 -0.90 4.47 9.07
N THR A 98 -1.80 4.81 8.15
CA THR A 98 -2.67 5.98 8.31
C THR A 98 -3.62 5.82 9.50
N LEU A 99 -4.21 4.64 9.66
CA LEU A 99 -5.09 4.32 10.79
C LEU A 99 -4.32 4.38 12.11
N LYS A 100 -3.15 3.74 12.19
CA LYS A 100 -2.29 3.81 13.39
C LYS A 100 -1.92 5.25 13.75
N PHE A 101 -1.58 6.06 12.75
CA PHE A 101 -1.28 7.47 12.97
C PHE A 101 -2.49 8.22 13.54
N LEU A 102 -3.68 8.02 12.96
CA LEU A 102 -4.92 8.66 13.41
C LEU A 102 -5.36 8.19 14.80
N ASP A 103 -5.20 6.91 15.12
CA ASP A 103 -5.53 6.38 16.44
C ASP A 103 -4.58 6.95 17.50
N ASN A 104 -3.28 7.05 17.18
CA ASN A 104 -2.29 7.67 18.06
C ASN A 104 -2.58 9.17 18.29
N THR A 105 -3.02 9.90 17.26
CA THR A 105 -3.33 11.33 17.41
C THR A 105 -4.58 11.54 18.27
N ARG A 106 -5.58 10.66 18.16
CA ARG A 106 -6.78 10.65 19.01
C ARG A 106 -6.46 10.38 20.49
N GLN A 107 -5.49 9.50 20.76
CA GLN A 107 -5.05 9.14 22.11
C GLN A 107 -4.03 10.13 22.70
N SER A 108 -3.57 11.11 21.93
CA SER A 108 -2.56 12.07 22.39
C SER A 108 -3.11 12.99 23.49
N LYS A 109 -2.24 13.33 24.47
CA LYS A 109 -2.58 14.24 25.57
C LYS A 109 -2.81 15.68 25.11
N ASN A 110 -2.33 16.04 23.92
CA ASN A 110 -2.40 17.40 23.40
C ASN A 110 -3.79 17.65 22.76
N PRO A 111 -4.60 18.58 23.31
CA PRO A 111 -5.97 18.82 22.84
C PRO A 111 -6.02 19.39 21.40
N THR A 112 -5.02 20.16 20.98
CA THR A 112 -4.94 20.77 19.64
C THR A 112 -4.75 19.72 18.55
N VAL A 113 -3.95 18.69 18.82
CA VAL A 113 -3.70 17.58 17.87
C VAL A 113 -4.95 16.72 17.71
N ARG A 114 -5.70 16.51 18.79
CA ARG A 114 -6.93 15.71 18.79
C ARG A 114 -8.07 16.37 18.00
N SER A 115 -8.23 17.69 18.12
CA SER A 115 -9.31 18.42 17.43
C SER A 115 -9.02 18.64 15.94
N GLY A 116 -7.77 18.92 15.57
CA GLY A 116 -7.39 19.27 14.19
C GLY A 116 -7.43 18.13 13.16
N LEU A 117 -7.41 16.86 13.60
CA LEU A 117 -7.35 15.68 12.72
C LEU A 117 -8.67 14.89 12.64
N THR A 118 -9.76 15.41 13.21
CA THR A 118 -11.07 14.77 13.04
C THR A 118 -11.45 14.80 11.55
N PRO A 119 -11.56 13.64 10.87
CA PRO A 119 -11.98 13.65 9.48
C PRO A 119 -13.43 14.12 9.45
N GLY A 120 -13.67 15.29 8.87
CA GLY A 120 -15.01 15.78 8.59
C GLY A 120 -15.81 14.68 7.90
N LYS A 121 -16.96 14.32 8.48
CA LYS A 121 -17.84 13.24 8.03
C LYS A 121 -18.28 13.47 6.58
N SER A 122 -17.49 13.04 5.61
CA SER A 122 -17.90 13.05 4.22
C SER A 122 -17.18 11.92 3.46
N LYS A 123 -17.98 10.96 2.97
CA LYS A 123 -17.63 9.96 1.93
C LYS A 123 -16.97 8.63 2.34
N LEU A 124 -17.39 7.99 3.45
CA LEU A 124 -17.26 6.51 3.57
C LEU A 124 -18.60 5.75 3.64
N THR A 125 -19.74 6.44 3.58
CA THR A 125 -21.07 5.83 3.80
C THR A 125 -21.78 5.34 2.53
N HIS A 126 -21.17 5.40 1.35
CA HIS A 126 -21.90 5.11 0.09
C HIS A 126 -21.72 3.70 -0.50
N LYS A 127 -20.90 2.82 0.09
CA LYS A 127 -20.72 1.44 -0.43
C LYS A 127 -21.41 0.34 0.38
N ASN A 128 -21.73 0.57 1.65
CA ASN A 128 -22.33 -0.49 2.49
C ASN A 128 -23.87 -0.52 2.42
N GLN A 129 -24.53 0.60 2.08
CA GLN A 129 -25.99 0.64 1.95
C GLN A 129 -26.53 -0.01 0.67
N SER A 130 -25.72 -0.12 -0.39
CA SER A 130 -26.17 -0.73 -1.65
C SER A 130 -26.14 -2.27 -1.62
N GLN A 131 -25.35 -2.89 -0.75
CA GLN A 131 -25.35 -4.36 -0.60
C GLN A 131 -26.41 -4.84 0.41
N GLU A 132 -26.63 -4.09 1.50
CA GLU A 132 -27.65 -4.45 2.50
C GLU A 132 -29.10 -4.32 1.97
N ASN A 133 -29.34 -3.43 1.01
CA ASN A 133 -30.66 -3.26 0.39
C ASN A 133 -30.98 -4.29 -0.72
N LEU A 134 -30.00 -5.09 -1.17
CA LEU A 134 -30.24 -6.15 -2.14
C LEU A 134 -30.64 -7.46 -1.45
N GLU A 135 -30.09 -7.76 -0.27
CA GLU A 135 -30.44 -8.96 0.52
C GLU A 135 -31.82 -8.87 1.19
N ARG A 136 -32.32 -7.66 1.46
CA ARG A 136 -33.69 -7.46 1.97
C ARG A 136 -34.79 -7.63 0.92
N LYS A 137 -34.45 -7.58 -0.38
CA LYS A 137 -35.42 -7.74 -1.49
C LYS A 137 -35.62 -9.20 -1.93
N THR A 138 -34.77 -10.12 -1.50
CA THR A 138 -34.87 -11.56 -1.80
C THR A 138 -35.51 -12.39 -0.69
N SER A 139 -35.97 -11.75 0.40
CA SER A 139 -36.66 -12.41 1.52
C SER A 139 -38.11 -11.91 1.71
N GLN A 140 -38.71 -11.32 0.68
CA GLN A 140 -40.15 -11.04 0.58
C GLN A 140 -40.72 -11.68 -0.67
#